data_AF-A0A940C3Y0-F1
#
_entry.id   AF-A0A940C3Y0-F1
#
_cell.length_a   1.000
_cell.length_b   1.000
_cell.length_c   1.000
_cell.angle_alpha   90.00
_cell.angle_beta   90.00
_cell.angle_gamma   90.00
#
_symmetry.space_group_name_H-M   'P 1'
#
loop_
_entity.id
_entity.type
_entity.pdbx_description
1 polymer ?
#
loop_
_entity_poly.entity_id
_entity_poly.type
_entity_poly.pdbx_seq_one_letter_code
_entity_poly.pdbx_strand_id
1 'polypeptide(L)'
;PSLPTGRPAHVEFTRYEIDHDGFGGFQPMRAVITDEYKLAIHLLDTDEFYAADDPYDLVNRIGDESLAEVRNALHDELLDWMNRTRDPFRGYQWACRPWRADKTPSWDVDGFTRQRENDPGEYRQLDYSTGLTMESATRSK
;
A
#
# COMPACT_ATOMS: atom_id res chain seq x y z
N PRO A 1 -26.58 -30.70 -20.02
CA PRO A 1 -26.75 -29.26 -20.33
C PRO A 1 -26.92 -28.44 -19.04
N SER A 2 -25.98 -27.54 -18.72
CA SER A 2 -26.12 -26.63 -17.57
C SER A 2 -27.22 -25.62 -17.86
N LEU A 3 -28.22 -25.54 -16.98
CA LEU A 3 -29.26 -24.52 -17.08
C LEU A 3 -28.65 -23.13 -16.87
N PRO A 4 -29.12 -22.08 -17.57
CA PRO A 4 -28.64 -20.72 -17.35
C PRO A 4 -29.04 -20.29 -15.94
N THR A 5 -28.05 -19.90 -15.13
CA THR A 5 -28.23 -19.64 -13.70
C THR A 5 -29.16 -18.46 -13.42
N GLY A 6 -29.38 -17.56 -14.38
CA GLY A 6 -30.35 -16.46 -14.35
C GLY A 6 -30.22 -15.50 -13.17
N ARG A 7 -29.26 -15.72 -12.28
CA ARG A 7 -29.05 -15.05 -11.00
C ARG A 7 -27.59 -14.61 -10.92
N PRO A 8 -27.33 -13.41 -10.39
CA PRO A 8 -25.97 -12.96 -10.14
C PRO A 8 -25.30 -13.87 -9.10
N ALA A 9 -23.99 -14.12 -9.30
CA ALA A 9 -23.12 -14.64 -8.28
C ALA A 9 -22.42 -13.46 -7.60
N HIS A 10 -22.58 -13.34 -6.29
CA HIS A 10 -21.86 -12.35 -5.49
C HIS A 10 -20.62 -13.04 -4.89
N VAL A 11 -19.46 -12.42 -5.05
CA VAL A 11 -18.18 -12.88 -4.52
C VAL A 11 -17.59 -11.73 -3.72
N GLU A 12 -17.39 -11.96 -2.43
CA GLU A 12 -16.89 -10.97 -1.49
C GLU A 12 -15.64 -11.54 -0.81
N PHE A 13 -14.60 -10.72 -0.71
CA PHE A 13 -13.33 -11.11 -0.08
C PHE A 13 -12.81 -9.99 0.82
N THR A 14 -13.63 -9.50 1.75
CA THR A 14 -13.23 -8.42 2.65
C THR A 14 -14.19 -8.32 3.83
N ARG A 15 -13.83 -8.91 4.98
CA ARG A 15 -14.37 -8.49 6.28
C ARG A 15 -13.47 -8.99 7.41
N TYR A 16 -13.10 -8.10 8.32
CA TYR A 16 -12.39 -8.46 9.54
C TYR A 16 -13.30 -9.26 10.50
N GLU A 17 -14.60 -8.94 10.56
CA GLU A 17 -15.60 -9.62 11.42
C GLU A 17 -17.03 -9.44 10.88
N ILE A 18 -17.92 -10.43 11.01
CA ILE A 18 -19.31 -10.43 10.48
C ILE A 18 -20.35 -9.77 11.41
N ASP A 19 -20.07 -9.68 12.70
CA ASP A 19 -21.10 -9.40 13.72
C ASP A 19 -21.60 -7.95 13.71
N HIS A 20 -20.77 -6.99 13.26
CA HIS A 20 -21.08 -5.57 13.36
C HIS A 20 -20.62 -4.76 12.13
N ASP A 21 -21.49 -3.86 11.65
CA ASP A 21 -21.20 -2.97 10.51
C ASP A 21 -20.50 -1.66 10.93
N GLY A 22 -20.50 -1.34 12.23
CA GLY A 22 -20.05 -0.04 12.76
C GLY A 22 -18.54 0.12 13.00
N PHE A 23 -17.74 -0.94 12.86
CA PHE A 23 -16.29 -0.91 13.16
C PHE A 23 -15.40 -0.66 11.94
N GLY A 24 -16.02 -0.32 10.80
CA GLY A 24 -15.30 -0.20 9.54
C GLY A 24 -14.96 -1.58 8.95
N GLY A 25 -15.12 -1.72 7.64
CA GLY A 25 -14.77 -2.94 6.92
C GLY A 25 -13.26 -3.08 6.73
N PHE A 26 -12.85 -3.55 5.56
CA PHE A 26 -11.44 -3.51 5.16
C PHE A 26 -10.98 -2.06 5.02
N GLN A 27 -9.94 -1.64 5.74
CA GLN A 27 -9.41 -0.27 5.77
C GLN A 27 -7.87 -0.28 5.79
N PRO A 28 -7.20 -0.32 4.63
CA PRO A 28 -5.73 -0.29 4.58
C PRO A 28 -5.17 1.09 4.89
N MET A 29 -4.30 1.14 5.89
CA MET A 29 -3.59 2.35 6.29
C MET A 29 -2.09 2.09 6.47
N ARG A 30 -1.27 3.09 6.14
CA ARG A 30 0.18 3.15 6.42
C ARG A 30 0.53 4.54 6.93
N ALA A 31 1.45 4.63 7.87
CA ALA A 31 1.85 5.91 8.44
C ALA A 31 3.35 6.00 8.66
N VAL A 32 3.86 7.22 8.64
CA VAL A 32 5.22 7.59 9.08
C VAL A 32 5.10 8.73 10.09
N ILE A 33 5.86 8.62 11.18
CA ILE A 33 5.85 9.56 12.29
C ILE A 33 7.28 9.97 12.59
N THR A 34 7.47 11.26 12.79
CA THR A 34 8.71 11.88 13.28
C THR A 34 8.39 12.69 14.54
N ASP A 35 9.41 13.30 15.14
CA ASP A 35 9.21 14.19 16.29
C ASP A 35 8.36 15.43 15.93
N GLU A 36 8.38 15.85 14.66
CA GLU A 36 7.74 17.10 14.21
C GLU A 36 6.46 16.88 13.39
N TYR A 37 6.28 15.70 12.80
CA TYR A 37 5.21 15.45 11.83
C TYR A 37 4.69 14.02 11.86
N LYS A 38 3.41 13.86 11.54
CA LYS A 38 2.73 12.57 11.35
C LYS A 38 2.02 12.58 10.00
N LEU A 39 2.27 11.56 9.17
CA LEU A 39 1.57 11.35 7.90
C LEU A 39 0.92 9.96 7.91
N ALA A 40 -0.37 9.89 7.63
CA ALA A 40 -1.11 8.65 7.44
C ALA A 40 -1.78 8.63 6.05
N ILE A 41 -1.59 7.54 5.33
CA ILE A 41 -2.16 7.29 4.00
C ILE A 41 -3.28 6.26 4.14
N HIS A 42 -4.46 6.62 3.69
CA HIS A 42 -5.65 5.79 3.73
C HIS A 42 -6.06 5.46 2.30
N LEU A 43 -6.08 4.17 1.93
CA LEU A 43 -6.43 3.80 0.54
C LEU A 43 -7.92 4.00 0.24
N LEU A 44 -8.76 4.00 1.26
CA LEU A 44 -10.22 4.03 1.15
C LEU A 44 -10.85 5.24 1.82
N ASP A 45 -10.04 6.17 2.31
CA ASP A 45 -10.48 7.39 2.97
C ASP A 45 -9.48 8.53 2.70
N THR A 46 -9.61 9.62 3.42
CA THR A 46 -8.82 10.84 3.32
C THR A 46 -7.48 10.65 4.02
N ASP A 47 -6.39 10.95 3.31
CA ASP A 47 -5.05 10.98 3.91
C ASP A 47 -4.95 12.09 4.99
N GLU A 48 -4.09 11.89 5.98
CA GLU A 48 -3.97 12.78 7.13
C GLU A 48 -2.52 13.23 7.32
N PHE A 49 -2.32 14.52 7.58
CA PHE A 49 -1.00 15.08 7.87
C PHE A 49 -1.07 16.09 9.01
N TYR A 50 -0.25 15.90 10.04
CA TYR A 50 -0.24 16.74 11.24
C TYR A 50 1.17 17.23 11.56
N ALA A 51 1.26 18.45 12.06
CA ALA A 51 2.50 19.09 12.50
C ALA A 51 2.51 19.23 14.03
N ALA A 52 3.70 19.30 14.62
CA ALA A 52 3.89 19.29 16.08
C ALA A 52 3.36 20.54 16.80
N ASP A 53 2.99 21.60 16.08
CA ASP A 53 2.29 22.77 16.63
C ASP A 53 0.83 22.46 16.99
N ASP A 54 0.30 21.31 16.56
CA ASP A 54 -1.01 20.77 16.90
C ASP A 54 -0.88 19.48 17.75
N PRO A 55 -0.72 19.60 19.08
CA PRO A 55 -0.42 18.46 19.94
C PRO A 55 -1.57 17.42 20.02
N TYR A 56 -2.75 17.77 19.53
CA TYR A 56 -3.94 16.91 19.56
C TYR A 56 -4.39 16.46 18.17
N ASP A 57 -3.59 16.72 17.12
CA ASP A 57 -3.86 16.30 15.74
C ASP A 57 -5.29 16.68 15.27
N LEU A 58 -5.76 17.88 15.61
CA LEU A 58 -7.12 18.35 15.32
C LEU A 58 -7.26 18.97 13.92
N VAL A 59 -6.16 19.43 13.34
CA VAL A 59 -6.13 20.15 12.06
C VAL A 59 -5.38 19.31 11.03
N ASN A 60 -6.12 18.61 10.17
CA ASN A 60 -5.53 17.88 9.06
C ASN A 60 -4.95 18.86 8.01
N ARG A 61 -3.62 18.85 7.87
CA ARG A 61 -2.82 19.67 6.95
C ARG A 61 -2.50 18.97 5.63
N ILE A 62 -3.21 17.89 5.27
CA ILE A 62 -2.89 17.11 4.07
C ILE A 62 -2.89 17.94 2.79
N GLY A 63 -3.70 18.99 2.69
CA GLY A 63 -3.76 19.92 1.55
C GLY A 63 -2.98 21.23 1.73
N ASP A 64 -2.18 21.37 2.79
CA ASP A 64 -1.43 22.61 3.06
C ASP A 64 -0.18 22.68 2.18
N GLU A 65 -0.23 23.53 1.14
CA GLU A 65 0.86 23.69 0.18
C GLU A 65 2.14 24.26 0.81
N SER A 66 2.05 24.98 1.95
CA SER A 66 3.24 25.47 2.65
C SER A 66 4.08 24.35 3.26
N LEU A 67 3.47 23.17 3.46
CA LEU A 67 4.11 21.98 4.00
C LEU A 67 4.27 20.86 2.96
N ALA A 68 4.02 21.15 1.67
CA ALA A 68 4.05 20.15 0.61
C ALA A 68 5.41 19.45 0.50
N GLU A 69 6.52 20.17 0.69
CA GLU A 69 7.87 19.60 0.60
C GLU A 69 8.10 18.51 1.66
N VAL A 70 7.84 18.83 2.94
CA VAL A 70 8.01 17.88 4.05
C VAL A 70 7.02 16.72 3.96
N ARG A 71 5.75 17.00 3.62
CA ARG A 71 4.72 15.98 3.39
C ARG A 71 5.15 15.01 2.30
N ASN A 72 5.66 15.52 1.18
CA ASN A 72 6.09 14.71 0.05
C ASN A 72 7.34 13.88 0.38
N ALA A 73 8.30 14.44 1.12
CA ALA A 73 9.49 13.72 1.57
C ALA A 73 9.13 12.55 2.51
N LEU A 74 8.24 12.77 3.47
CA LEU A 74 7.75 11.71 4.36
C LEU A 74 6.99 10.63 3.60
N HIS A 75 6.22 11.03 2.59
CA HIS A 75 5.54 10.07 1.74
C HIS A 75 6.51 9.22 0.91
N ASP A 76 7.58 9.82 0.36
CA ASP A 76 8.60 9.07 -0.35
C ASP A 76 9.33 8.09 0.59
N GLU A 77 9.67 8.50 1.82
CA GLU A 77 10.22 7.59 2.85
C GLU A 77 9.26 6.43 3.18
N LEU A 78 7.95 6.70 3.24
CA LEU A 78 6.94 5.66 3.48
C LEU A 78 6.89 4.65 2.33
N LEU A 79 6.94 5.10 1.08
CA LEU A 79 6.98 4.22 -0.09
C LEU A 79 8.27 3.39 -0.13
N ASP A 80 9.41 4.01 0.21
CA ASP A 80 10.70 3.33 0.31
C ASP A 80 10.72 2.31 1.44
N TRP A 81 10.09 2.61 2.58
CA TRP A 81 9.91 1.65 3.66
C TRP A 81 9.08 0.45 3.20
N MET A 82 7.98 0.68 2.48
CA MET A 82 7.17 -0.41 1.91
C MET A 82 7.96 -1.27 0.92
N ASN A 83 8.86 -0.67 0.12
CA ASN A 83 9.76 -1.41 -0.75
C ASN A 83 10.74 -2.27 0.05
N ARG A 84 11.46 -1.67 1.01
CA ARG A 84 12.45 -2.36 1.86
C ARG A 84 11.86 -3.50 2.66
N THR A 85 10.67 -3.31 3.21
CA THR A 85 9.96 -4.32 4.00
C THR A 85 9.20 -5.34 3.16
N ARG A 86 9.21 -5.16 1.83
CA ARG A 86 8.47 -5.99 0.88
C ARG A 86 6.98 -6.06 1.25
N ASP A 87 6.39 -4.91 1.57
CA ASP A 87 4.98 -4.81 1.93
C ASP A 87 4.11 -5.50 0.88
N PRO A 88 3.30 -6.52 1.25
CA PRO A 88 2.51 -7.29 0.31
C PRO A 88 1.42 -6.47 -0.38
N PHE A 89 1.06 -5.32 0.17
CA PHE A 89 0.08 -4.41 -0.41
C PHE A 89 0.71 -3.31 -1.27
N ARG A 90 2.04 -3.26 -1.42
CA ARG A 90 2.71 -2.23 -2.23
C ARG A 90 2.24 -2.28 -3.69
N GLY A 91 1.71 -1.15 -4.15
CA GLY A 91 1.21 -0.89 -5.51
C GLY A 91 1.18 0.62 -5.77
N TYR A 92 1.00 1.06 -7.02
CA TYR A 92 1.03 2.49 -7.38
C TYR A 92 -0.02 3.32 -6.64
N GLN A 93 -1.11 2.69 -6.19
CA GLN A 93 -2.17 3.33 -5.42
C GLN A 93 -1.60 4.08 -4.23
N TRP A 94 -0.66 3.48 -3.49
CA TRP A 94 -0.02 4.15 -2.37
C TRP A 94 0.72 5.43 -2.78
N ALA A 95 1.30 5.49 -3.98
CA ALA A 95 2.04 6.65 -4.45
C ALA A 95 1.15 7.74 -5.08
N CYS A 96 0.12 7.35 -5.83
CA CYS A 96 -0.74 8.26 -6.57
C CYS A 96 -1.81 8.85 -5.65
N ARG A 97 -1.48 9.93 -4.96
CA ARG A 97 -2.39 10.66 -4.06
C ARG A 97 -2.86 11.98 -4.72
N PRO A 98 -4.05 12.51 -4.40
CA PRO A 98 -4.55 13.76 -5.01
C PRO A 98 -3.60 14.96 -4.87
N TRP A 99 -2.81 14.98 -3.79
CA TRP A 99 -1.82 16.02 -3.46
C TRP A 99 -0.40 15.69 -3.96
N ARG A 100 -0.19 14.56 -4.65
CA ARG A 100 1.07 14.14 -5.30
C ARG A 100 0.97 14.21 -6.82
N ALA A 101 0.95 15.43 -7.35
CA ALA A 101 0.85 15.64 -8.80
C ALA A 101 2.05 15.09 -9.59
N ASP A 102 3.18 14.84 -8.94
CA ASP A 102 4.40 14.28 -9.52
C ASP A 102 4.36 12.76 -9.74
N LYS A 103 3.41 12.04 -9.10
CA LYS A 103 3.32 10.57 -9.20
C LYS A 103 2.25 10.15 -10.19
N THR A 104 2.65 9.44 -11.23
CA THR A 104 1.74 8.85 -12.21
C THR A 104 1.54 7.36 -11.98
N PRO A 105 0.35 6.81 -12.30
CA PRO A 105 0.08 5.40 -12.12
C PRO A 105 0.98 4.57 -13.04
N SER A 106 1.68 3.59 -12.47
CA SER A 106 2.52 2.64 -13.18
C SER A 106 2.33 1.24 -12.61
N TRP A 107 2.06 0.26 -13.48
CA TRP A 107 1.94 -1.14 -13.06
C TRP A 107 3.27 -1.74 -12.59
N ASP A 108 4.38 -1.22 -13.09
CA ASP A 108 5.71 -1.62 -12.65
C ASP A 108 6.07 -1.01 -11.29
N VAL A 109 5.34 0.03 -10.85
CA VAL A 109 5.60 0.77 -9.61
C VAL A 109 7.06 1.25 -9.59
N ASP A 110 7.91 0.64 -8.76
CA ASP A 110 9.34 0.95 -8.64
C ASP A 110 10.23 -0.20 -9.19
N GLY A 111 9.63 -1.23 -9.80
CA GLY A 111 10.33 -2.38 -10.39
C GLY A 111 10.71 -3.49 -9.39
N PHE A 112 10.43 -3.31 -8.10
CA PHE A 112 10.76 -4.28 -7.05
C PHE A 112 9.86 -5.52 -7.13
N THR A 113 10.46 -6.69 -6.94
CA THR A 113 9.70 -7.91 -6.69
C THR A 113 9.83 -8.36 -5.25
N ARG A 114 8.75 -8.94 -4.72
CA ARG A 114 8.72 -9.47 -3.35
C ARG A 114 9.15 -10.94 -3.33
N GLN A 115 10.02 -11.37 -4.25
CA GLN A 115 10.59 -12.72 -4.28
C GLN A 115 11.48 -12.95 -3.04
N ARG A 116 11.38 -14.12 -2.42
CA ARG A 116 12.20 -14.48 -1.26
C ARG A 116 13.48 -15.17 -1.74
N GLU A 117 14.60 -14.95 -1.04
CA GLU A 117 15.73 -15.88 -1.18
C GLU A 117 15.30 -17.27 -0.68
N ASN A 118 15.87 -18.32 -1.26
CA ASN A 118 15.53 -19.68 -0.85
C ASN A 118 16.20 -19.97 0.49
N ASP A 119 15.42 -20.27 1.53
CA ASP A 119 15.98 -20.72 2.80
C ASP A 119 16.57 -22.13 2.64
N PRO A 120 17.62 -22.50 3.41
CA PRO A 120 18.20 -23.84 3.32
C PRO A 120 17.15 -24.94 3.57
N GLY A 121 16.90 -25.77 2.56
CA GLY A 121 15.92 -26.87 2.64
C GLY A 121 14.53 -26.57 2.07
N GLU A 122 14.26 -25.33 1.64
CA GLU A 122 13.02 -25.00 0.92
C GLU A 122 13.11 -25.38 -0.57
N TYR A 123 12.00 -25.89 -1.12
CA TYR A 123 11.86 -26.05 -2.57
C TYR A 123 11.84 -24.68 -3.22
N ARG A 124 12.63 -24.53 -4.28
CA ARG A 124 12.81 -23.24 -4.92
C ARG A 124 11.54 -22.79 -5.63
N GLN A 125 11.20 -21.50 -5.46
CA GLN A 125 10.01 -20.88 -6.05
C GLN A 125 10.02 -21.00 -7.58
N LEU A 126 8.84 -21.07 -8.19
CA LEU A 126 8.67 -20.98 -9.63
C LEU A 126 8.65 -19.52 -10.06
N ASP A 127 9.27 -19.22 -11.20
CA ASP A 127 9.16 -17.91 -11.83
C ASP A 127 7.73 -17.71 -12.34
N TYR A 128 7.10 -16.61 -11.94
CA TYR A 128 5.68 -16.36 -12.23
C TYR A 128 5.40 -16.21 -13.73
N SER A 129 6.36 -15.69 -14.50
CA SER A 129 6.20 -15.43 -15.94
C SER A 129 6.40 -16.68 -16.80
N THR A 130 7.27 -17.60 -16.38
CA THR A 130 7.69 -18.78 -17.15
C THR A 130 7.18 -20.11 -16.58
N GLY A 131 6.81 -20.15 -15.31
CA GLY A 131 6.40 -21.36 -14.58
C GLY A 131 7.54 -22.33 -14.27
N LEU A 132 8.79 -21.98 -14.58
CA LEU A 132 9.97 -22.82 -14.34
C LEU A 132 10.58 -22.54 -12.95
N THR A 133 11.29 -23.52 -12.40
CA THR A 133 12.02 -23.33 -11.13
C THR A 133 13.05 -22.20 -11.27
N MET A 134 13.03 -21.24 -10.36
CA MET A 134 13.94 -20.10 -10.39
C MET A 134 15.40 -20.55 -10.16
N GLU A 135 16.33 -20.03 -10.96
CA GLU A 135 17.77 -20.29 -10.81
C GLU A 135 18.50 -19.23 -9.96
N SER A 136 18.00 -18.00 -9.94
CA SER A 136 18.51 -16.88 -9.12
C SER A 136 17.42 -15.81 -8.95
N ALA A 137 17.50 -15.02 -7.88
CA ALA A 137 16.69 -13.82 -7.76
C ALA A 137 17.29 -12.75 -8.69
N THR A 138 16.67 -12.53 -9.85
CA THR A 138 17.21 -11.67 -10.93
C THR A 138 16.71 -10.23 -10.87
N ARG A 139 15.72 -9.94 -10.03
CA ARG A 139 15.05 -8.63 -9.97
C ARG A 139 15.47 -7.87 -8.73
N SER A 140 15.57 -6.56 -8.87
CA SER A 140 15.97 -5.63 -7.80
C SER A 140 15.08 -5.80 -6.57
N LYS A 141 15.74 -5.73 -5.40
CA LYS A 141 15.14 -5.84 -4.07
C LYS A 141 15.41 -4.59 -3.27
#